data_AF-A0A257W4U3-F1
#
_entry.id   AF-A0A257W4U3-F1
#
_cell.length_a   1.000
_cell.length_b   1.000
_cell.length_c   1.000
_cell.angle_alpha   90.00
_cell.angle_beta   90.00
_cell.angle_gamma   90.00
#
_symmetry.space_group_name_H-M   'P 1'
#
loop_
_entity.id
_entity.type
_entity.pdbx_description
1 polymer ?
#
loop_
_entity_poly.entity_id
_entity_poly.type
_entity_poly.pdbx_seq_one_letter_code
_entity_poly.pdbx_strand_id
1 'polypeptide(L)'
;MANTFYFMASPTELDVLDWFRSQADRPEEYPNVERTLLFYRQFGSLAQTPDGSPDQTMSPLISVYLPKVRRGVLWTIGEVHFLSKSKANFPALKRIEKDFRRWLGRYPVVWSREKDGEEGYGYFIEGTVKNVAAQIIGLPAGKAAFDAGQYFVAEHDNDYVLDQVCQSLRLRGVNCC
;
A
#
# COMPACT_ATOMS: atom_id res chain seq x y z
N MET A 1 -2.30 -7.87 -15.04
CA MET A 1 -2.58 -7.46 -13.65
C MET A 1 -1.88 -6.14 -13.41
N ALA A 2 -2.52 -5.22 -12.68
CA ALA A 2 -1.87 -4.03 -12.15
C ALA A 2 -0.69 -4.46 -11.27
N ASN A 3 0.43 -3.73 -11.33
CA ASN A 3 1.55 -4.01 -10.44
C ASN A 3 1.29 -3.29 -9.12
N THR A 4 1.19 -4.07 -8.04
CA THR A 4 0.96 -3.57 -6.69
C THR A 4 2.22 -3.71 -5.85
N PHE A 5 2.54 -2.65 -5.11
CA PHE A 5 3.61 -2.63 -4.13
C PHE A 5 3.02 -2.45 -2.74
N TYR A 6 3.50 -3.23 -1.78
CA TYR A 6 3.05 -3.21 -0.39
C TYR A 6 4.17 -2.68 0.50
N PHE A 7 3.82 -1.81 1.44
CA PHE A 7 4.79 -1.21 2.36
C PHE A 7 4.20 -1.01 3.76
N MET A 8 5.06 -0.95 4.77
CA MET A 8 4.73 -0.51 6.12
C MET A 8 5.29 0.89 6.33
N ALA A 9 4.45 1.79 6.82
CA ALA A 9 4.81 3.15 7.23
C ALA A 9 3.98 3.54 8.46
N SER A 10 4.33 4.65 9.10
CA SER A 10 3.43 5.25 10.10
C SER A 10 2.17 5.82 9.41
N PRO A 11 0.98 5.81 10.04
CA PRO A 11 -0.22 6.47 9.53
C PRO A 11 -0.07 7.97 9.24
N THR A 12 0.95 8.61 9.82
CA THR A 12 1.26 10.02 9.62
C THR A 12 2.39 10.27 8.62
N GLU A 13 3.01 9.20 8.11
CA GLU A 13 4.15 9.28 7.19
C GLU A 13 3.65 9.43 5.75
N LEU A 14 4.19 10.42 5.03
CA LEU A 14 3.80 10.74 3.66
C LEU A 14 4.89 10.43 2.64
N ASP A 15 5.98 9.76 3.04
CA ASP A 15 7.17 9.48 2.22
C ASP A 15 6.86 8.93 0.83
N VAL A 16 5.86 8.05 0.70
CA VAL A 16 5.42 7.53 -0.61
C VAL A 16 4.79 8.62 -1.47
N LEU A 17 3.90 9.44 -0.93
CA LEU A 17 3.31 10.57 -1.67
C LEU A 17 4.36 11.62 -1.98
N ASP A 18 5.23 11.94 -1.03
CA ASP A 18 6.30 12.91 -1.19
C ASP A 18 7.31 12.46 -2.25
N TRP A 19 7.57 11.15 -2.36
CA TRP A 19 8.33 10.60 -3.47
C TRP A 19 7.68 10.90 -4.82
N PHE A 20 6.36 10.66 -4.96
CA PHE A 20 5.64 10.99 -6.20
C PHE A 20 5.62 12.50 -6.49
N ARG A 21 5.45 13.34 -5.47
CA ARG A 21 5.46 14.81 -5.58
C ARG A 21 6.83 15.36 -5.98
N SER A 22 7.91 14.68 -5.60
CA SER A 22 9.28 15.07 -5.93
C SER A 22 9.71 14.78 -7.37
N GLN A 23 8.91 14.00 -8.12
CA GLN A 23 9.23 13.67 -9.51
C GLN A 23 9.14 14.92 -10.39
N ALA A 24 9.95 14.97 -11.46
CA ALA A 24 9.88 16.04 -12.46
C ALA A 24 8.51 16.07 -13.15
N ASP A 25 7.98 14.88 -13.45
CA ASP A 25 6.64 14.67 -13.93
C ASP A 25 5.69 14.65 -12.71
N ARG A 26 5.09 15.79 -12.35
CA ARG A 26 4.18 15.86 -11.20
C ARG A 26 2.79 15.31 -11.54
N PRO A 27 2.17 14.50 -10.67
CA PRO A 27 0.79 14.10 -10.82
C PRO A 27 -0.18 15.19 -10.32
N GLU A 28 -1.38 15.20 -10.88
CA GLU A 28 -2.56 15.77 -10.24
C GLU A 28 -3.08 14.81 -9.17
N GLU A 29 -3.28 15.31 -7.96
CA GLU A 29 -3.75 14.51 -6.83
C GLU A 29 -5.27 14.67 -6.67
N TYR A 30 -5.97 13.54 -6.64
CA TYR A 30 -7.39 13.45 -6.29
C TYR A 30 -7.52 12.60 -5.01
N PRO A 31 -7.40 13.22 -3.83
CA PRO A 31 -7.57 12.51 -2.57
C PRO A 31 -9.03 12.15 -2.34
N ASN A 32 -9.28 10.98 -1.76
CA ASN A 32 -10.55 10.61 -1.16
C ASN A 32 -10.32 9.99 0.22
N VAL A 33 -11.40 9.49 0.85
CA VAL A 33 -11.37 8.93 2.20
C VAL A 33 -10.50 7.66 2.30
N GLU A 34 -10.33 6.92 1.20
CA GLU A 34 -9.63 5.64 1.19
C GLU A 34 -8.20 5.74 0.66
N ARG A 35 -7.98 6.57 -0.37
CA ARG A 35 -6.75 6.61 -1.15
C ARG A 35 -6.53 7.98 -1.78
N THR A 36 -5.30 8.20 -2.22
CA THR A 36 -4.96 9.28 -3.15
C THR A 36 -4.80 8.72 -4.55
N LEU A 37 -5.56 9.25 -5.50
CA LEU A 37 -5.40 8.93 -6.91
C LEU A 37 -4.45 9.96 -7.55
N LEU A 38 -3.39 9.47 -8.20
CA LEU A 38 -2.39 10.26 -8.89
C LEU A 38 -2.60 10.15 -10.40
N PHE A 39 -2.93 11.26 -11.04
CA PHE A 39 -3.12 11.34 -12.49
C PHE A 39 -1.98 12.09 -13.16
N TYR A 40 -1.33 11.44 -14.14
CA TYR A 40 -0.26 12.06 -14.91
C TYR A 40 -0.78 12.57 -16.25
N ARG A 41 -1.33 13.79 -16.26
CA ARG A 41 -1.88 14.44 -17.47
C ARG A 41 -0.90 14.46 -18.65
N GLN A 42 0.39 14.63 -18.36
CA GLN A 42 1.48 14.64 -19.33
C GLN A 42 1.66 13.31 -20.07
N PHE A 43 1.12 12.20 -19.56
CA PHE A 43 1.25 10.89 -20.18
C PHE A 43 0.01 10.44 -20.95
N GLY A 44 -1.10 11.19 -20.89
CA GLY A 44 -2.33 10.87 -21.58
C GLY A 44 -3.55 11.56 -21.00
N SER A 45 -4.67 11.48 -21.72
CA SER A 45 -5.96 12.00 -21.27
C SER A 45 -6.55 11.16 -20.14
N LEU A 46 -7.33 11.81 -19.27
CA LEU A 46 -8.20 11.13 -18.31
C LEU A 46 -9.44 10.62 -19.05
N ALA A 47 -9.49 9.32 -19.31
CA ALA A 47 -10.70 8.68 -19.81
C ALA A 47 -11.71 8.54 -18.65
N GLN A 48 -12.99 8.64 -18.96
CA GLN A 48 -14.08 8.44 -18.01
C GLN A 48 -14.90 7.21 -18.40
N THR A 49 -15.35 6.45 -17.41
CA THR A 49 -16.36 5.41 -17.58
C THR A 49 -17.75 6.04 -17.77
N PRO A 50 -18.77 5.25 -18.17
CA PRO A 50 -20.12 5.79 -18.41
C PRO A 50 -20.78 6.46 -17.19
N ASP A 51 -20.33 6.13 -15.98
CA ASP A 51 -20.76 6.74 -14.71
C ASP A 51 -20.00 8.03 -14.35
N GLY A 52 -19.09 8.49 -15.23
CA GLY A 52 -18.28 9.69 -15.04
C GLY A 52 -17.03 9.50 -14.16
N SER A 53 -16.81 8.30 -13.61
CA SER A 53 -15.60 8.02 -12.84
C SER A 53 -14.37 7.82 -13.75
N PRO A 54 -13.13 8.03 -13.25
CA PRO A 54 -11.94 7.82 -14.07
C PRO A 54 -11.77 6.35 -14.51
N ASP A 55 -11.63 6.12 -15.82
CA ASP A 55 -11.29 4.81 -16.37
C ASP A 55 -9.81 4.50 -16.07
N GLN A 56 -9.63 3.63 -15.08
CA GLN A 56 -8.33 3.15 -14.58
C GLN A 56 -7.48 2.43 -15.64
N THR A 57 -8.12 1.86 -16.66
CA THR A 57 -7.45 1.07 -17.70
C THR A 57 -6.96 1.92 -18.86
N MET A 58 -7.70 2.98 -19.15
CA MET A 58 -7.47 3.89 -20.28
C MET A 58 -6.83 5.22 -19.85
N SER A 59 -6.46 5.37 -18.58
CA SER A 59 -5.85 6.58 -18.04
C SER A 59 -4.50 6.28 -17.36
N PRO A 60 -3.54 7.22 -17.40
CA PRO A 60 -2.26 7.10 -16.69
C PRO A 60 -2.42 7.37 -15.19
N LEU A 61 -3.00 6.40 -14.47
CA LEU A 61 -3.37 6.51 -13.06
C LEU A 61 -2.54 5.60 -12.15
N ILE A 62 -2.26 6.10 -10.96
CA ILE A 62 -1.70 5.35 -9.82
C ILE A 62 -2.60 5.59 -8.61
N SER A 63 -2.96 4.55 -7.86
CA SER A 63 -3.59 4.72 -6.55
C SER A 63 -2.59 4.48 -5.43
N VAL A 64 -2.64 5.33 -4.41
CA VAL A 64 -1.84 5.21 -3.19
C VAL A 64 -2.78 5.12 -2.00
N TYR A 65 -2.77 3.98 -1.33
CA TYR A 65 -3.41 3.74 -0.05
C TYR A 65 -2.36 3.94 1.04
N LEU A 66 -2.52 4.96 1.87
CA LEU A 66 -1.63 5.20 2.99
C LEU A 66 -2.03 4.33 4.19
N PRO A 67 -1.07 3.86 5.00
CA PRO A 67 -1.36 3.24 6.28
C PRO A 67 -2.31 4.08 7.11
N LYS A 68 -3.26 3.44 7.80
CA LYS A 68 -4.15 4.08 8.74
C LYS A 68 -4.40 3.21 9.95
N VAL A 69 -4.80 3.84 11.05
CA VAL A 69 -5.27 3.12 12.23
C VAL A 69 -6.70 2.68 11.99
N ARG A 70 -6.96 1.37 12.07
CA ARG A 70 -8.33 0.82 11.95
C ARG A 70 -8.99 0.63 13.31
N ARG A 71 -8.29 0.02 14.27
CA ARG A 71 -8.81 -0.27 15.62
C ARG A 71 -7.69 -0.33 16.64
N GLY A 72 -7.57 0.69 17.48
CA GLY A 72 -6.53 0.79 18.51
C GLY A 72 -5.13 0.51 17.95
N VAL A 73 -4.62 -0.69 18.26
CA VAL A 73 -3.30 -1.18 17.84
C VAL A 73 -3.24 -1.79 16.43
N LEU A 74 -4.27 -1.71 15.59
CA LEU A 74 -4.25 -2.28 14.23
C LEU A 74 -3.98 -1.21 13.19
N TRP A 75 -2.82 -1.27 12.54
CA TRP A 75 -2.45 -0.41 11.42
C TRP A 75 -2.64 -1.14 10.09
N THR A 76 -3.08 -0.46 9.04
CA THR A 76 -3.06 -1.04 7.70
C THR A 76 -1.66 -0.96 7.11
N ILE A 77 -1.30 -1.94 6.27
CA ILE A 77 -0.20 -1.75 5.33
C ILE A 77 -0.63 -0.75 4.25
N GLY A 78 0.35 -0.04 3.70
CA GLY A 78 0.16 0.84 2.56
C GLY A 78 0.26 0.07 1.25
N GLU A 79 -0.42 0.58 0.23
CA GLU A 79 -0.47 -0.03 -1.10
C GLU A 79 -0.28 1.02 -2.19
N VAL A 80 0.52 0.70 -3.21
CA VAL A 80 0.64 1.49 -4.43
C VAL A 80 0.27 0.64 -5.62
N HIS A 81 -0.79 1.00 -6.34
CA HIS A 81 -1.25 0.25 -7.51
C HIS A 81 -1.01 1.05 -8.79
N PHE A 82 -0.29 0.45 -9.73
CA PHE A 82 -0.13 0.98 -11.08
C PHE A 82 -1.28 0.44 -11.95
N LEU A 83 -2.28 1.27 -12.21
CA LEU A 83 -3.60 0.84 -12.68
C LEU A 83 -3.66 0.55 -14.20
N SER A 84 -2.69 1.01 -14.96
CA SER A 84 -2.64 0.76 -16.41
C SER A 84 -2.51 -0.73 -16.74
N LYS A 85 -3.51 -1.28 -17.44
CA LYS A 85 -3.48 -2.67 -17.91
C LYS A 85 -2.52 -2.90 -19.09
N SER A 86 -2.36 -1.91 -19.96
CA SER A 86 -1.48 -2.01 -21.13
C SER A 86 -0.22 -1.18 -20.94
N LYS A 87 0.88 -1.87 -20.64
CA LYS A 87 2.23 -1.27 -20.53
C LYS A 87 2.67 -0.55 -21.81
N ALA A 88 2.05 -0.86 -22.96
CA ALA A 88 2.32 -0.20 -24.23
C ALA A 88 1.66 1.18 -24.31
N ASN A 89 0.54 1.38 -23.62
CA ASN A 89 -0.24 2.62 -23.76
C ASN A 89 0.41 3.78 -23.00
N PHE A 90 1.11 3.50 -21.89
CA PHE A 90 1.75 4.54 -21.06
C PHE A 90 3.20 4.16 -20.68
N PRO A 91 4.16 4.22 -21.63
CA PRO A 91 5.55 3.84 -21.38
C PRO A 91 6.23 4.72 -20.30
N ALA A 92 5.82 5.98 -20.18
CA ALA A 92 6.32 6.89 -19.14
C ALA A 92 5.87 6.46 -17.74
N LEU A 93 4.65 5.96 -17.59
CA LEU A 93 4.17 5.42 -16.30
C LEU A 93 4.97 4.18 -15.89
N LYS A 94 5.38 3.35 -16.86
CA LYS A 94 6.28 2.21 -16.62
C LYS A 94 7.68 2.65 -16.16
N ARG A 95 8.17 3.81 -16.62
CA ARG A 95 9.41 4.40 -16.11
C ARG A 95 9.24 4.77 -14.63
N ILE A 96 8.16 5.46 -14.29
CA ILE A 96 7.83 5.78 -12.88
C ILE A 96 7.72 4.50 -12.04
N GLU A 97 7.07 3.45 -12.55
CA GLU A 97 6.98 2.16 -11.85
C GLU A 97 8.36 1.55 -11.54
N LYS A 98 9.29 1.60 -12.50
CA LYS A 98 10.66 1.10 -12.31
C LYS A 98 11.43 1.94 -11.31
N ASP A 99 11.31 3.26 -11.40
CA ASP A 99 12.02 4.18 -10.49
C ASP A 99 11.45 4.08 -9.08
N PHE A 100 10.12 3.91 -8.94
CA PHE A 100 9.46 3.66 -7.67
C PHE A 100 9.93 2.35 -7.05
N ARG A 101 9.96 1.26 -7.83
CA ARG A 101 10.49 -0.03 -7.39
C ARG A 101 11.94 0.08 -6.92
N ARG A 102 12.78 0.83 -7.66
CA ARG A 102 14.20 1.05 -7.29
C ARG A 102 14.31 1.86 -6.00
N TRP A 103 13.50 2.89 -5.84
CA TRP A 103 13.46 3.68 -4.62
C TRP A 103 13.01 2.84 -3.42
N LEU A 104 11.91 2.10 -3.58
CA LEU A 104 11.35 1.25 -2.53
C LEU A 104 12.33 0.12 -2.15
N GLY A 105 13.07 -0.43 -3.12
CA GLY A 105 14.09 -1.45 -2.89
C GLY A 105 15.33 -0.99 -2.10
N ARG A 106 15.42 0.31 -1.72
CA ARG A 106 16.46 0.81 -0.79
C ARG A 106 16.15 0.49 0.66
N TYR A 107 14.90 0.15 0.96
CA TYR A 107 14.41 -0.16 2.30
C TYR A 107 14.37 -1.68 2.53
N PRO A 108 14.47 -2.14 3.79
CA PRO A 108 14.48 -3.56 4.10
C PRO A 108 13.12 -4.20 3.81
N VAL A 109 13.16 -5.46 3.37
CA VAL A 109 11.99 -6.34 3.33
C VAL A 109 11.69 -6.77 4.76
N VAL A 110 10.51 -6.42 5.27
CA VAL A 110 10.06 -6.78 6.62
C VAL A 110 9.40 -8.15 6.64
N TRP A 111 8.69 -8.48 5.55
CA TRP A 111 8.08 -9.78 5.39
C TRP A 111 8.07 -10.21 3.92
N SER A 112 8.16 -11.51 3.70
CA SER A 112 8.13 -12.14 2.37
C SER A 112 7.50 -13.52 2.48
N ARG A 113 6.60 -13.85 1.57
CA ARG A 113 5.91 -15.14 1.54
C ARG A 113 6.87 -16.34 1.49
N GLU A 114 8.01 -16.19 0.83
CA GLU A 114 9.02 -17.26 0.69
C GLU A 114 9.64 -17.70 2.02
N LYS A 115 9.63 -16.84 3.03
CA LYS A 115 10.16 -17.10 4.38
C LYS A 115 9.04 -17.27 5.41
N ASP A 116 7.78 -17.24 4.97
CA ASP A 116 6.64 -17.38 5.88
C ASP A 116 6.63 -18.81 6.44
N GLY A 117 6.68 -18.92 7.76
CA GLY A 117 6.86 -20.19 8.48
C GLY A 117 8.19 -20.32 9.21
N GLU A 118 9.16 -19.44 8.97
CA GLU A 118 10.31 -19.26 9.87
C GLU A 118 9.82 -18.75 11.24
N GLU A 119 10.40 -19.26 12.32
CA GLU A 119 9.94 -18.97 13.69
C GLU A 119 9.96 -17.45 13.96
N GLY A 120 8.81 -16.91 14.37
CA GLY A 120 8.63 -15.47 14.65
C GLY A 120 8.54 -14.56 13.42
N TYR A 121 8.80 -15.06 12.21
CA TYR A 121 8.77 -14.24 11.00
C TYR A 121 7.32 -13.87 10.62
N GLY A 122 7.05 -12.57 10.52
CA GLY A 122 5.70 -12.07 10.25
C GLY A 122 4.71 -12.29 11.39
N TYR A 123 5.17 -12.39 12.65
CA TYR A 123 4.32 -12.56 13.82
C TYR A 123 3.30 -11.42 14.01
N PHE A 124 3.72 -10.17 13.74
CA PHE A 124 2.85 -9.00 13.86
C PHE A 124 2.02 -8.71 12.60
N ILE A 125 1.98 -9.65 11.64
CA ILE A 125 1.18 -9.55 10.41
C ILE A 125 -0.03 -10.45 10.56
N GLU A 126 -1.20 -9.82 10.63
CA GLU A 126 -2.49 -10.46 10.89
C GLU A 126 -3.46 -10.23 9.72
N GLY A 127 -4.64 -10.84 9.80
CA GLY A 127 -5.70 -10.67 8.80
C GLY A 127 -5.34 -11.28 7.44
N THR A 128 -5.68 -10.59 6.35
CA THR A 128 -5.48 -11.12 4.99
C THR A 128 -4.17 -10.70 4.32
N VAL A 129 -3.30 -9.96 5.02
CA VAL A 129 -2.05 -9.41 4.47
C VAL A 129 -1.20 -10.48 3.77
N LYS A 130 -1.01 -11.64 4.41
CA LYS A 130 -0.17 -12.73 3.88
C LYS A 130 -0.75 -13.36 2.61
N ASN A 131 -2.07 -13.24 2.40
CA ASN A 131 -2.76 -13.73 1.22
C ASN A 131 -2.59 -12.79 0.02
N VAL A 132 -2.54 -11.46 0.27
CA VAL A 132 -2.49 -10.45 -0.79
C VAL A 132 -1.07 -10.05 -1.18
N ALA A 133 -0.15 -9.97 -0.22
CA ALA A 133 1.22 -9.54 -0.47
C ALA A 133 2.16 -10.73 -0.74
N ALA A 134 3.06 -10.56 -1.71
CA ALA A 134 4.21 -11.46 -1.87
C ALA A 134 5.39 -11.03 -1.00
N GLN A 135 5.56 -9.72 -0.83
CA GLN A 135 6.58 -9.09 0.00
C GLN A 135 6.05 -7.75 0.53
N ILE A 136 6.55 -7.32 1.68
CA ILE A 136 6.21 -6.04 2.31
C ILE A 136 7.51 -5.34 2.69
N ILE A 137 7.63 -4.09 2.24
CA ILE A 137 8.80 -3.26 2.47
C ILE A 137 8.57 -2.36 3.68
N GLY A 138 9.52 -2.27 4.60
CA GLY A 138 9.41 -1.38 5.76
C GLY A 138 10.07 -0.04 5.53
N LEU A 139 9.28 1.03 5.38
CA LEU A 139 9.78 2.39 5.46
C LEU A 139 10.26 2.70 6.89
N PRO A 140 11.09 3.73 7.12
CA PRO A 140 11.78 3.91 8.40
C PRO A 140 10.86 3.86 9.63
N ALA A 141 9.77 4.62 9.65
CA ALA A 141 8.87 4.62 10.82
C ALA A 141 7.99 3.37 10.88
N GLY A 142 7.54 2.84 9.73
CA GLY A 142 6.80 1.59 9.68
C GLY A 142 7.59 0.39 10.17
N LYS A 143 8.88 0.32 9.79
CA LYS A 143 9.80 -0.72 10.25
C LYS A 143 10.07 -0.58 11.75
N ALA A 144 10.33 0.63 12.23
CA ALA A 144 10.53 0.88 13.65
C ALA A 144 9.30 0.47 14.48
N ALA A 145 8.09 0.76 13.98
CA ALA A 145 6.84 0.32 14.61
C ALA A 145 6.71 -1.21 14.60
N PHE A 146 7.01 -1.88 13.48
CA PHE A 146 7.00 -3.33 13.40
C PHE A 146 7.97 -3.98 14.40
N ASP A 147 9.20 -3.47 14.50
CA ASP A 147 10.20 -3.94 15.46
C ASP A 147 9.75 -3.71 16.92
N ALA A 148 8.93 -2.68 17.17
CA ALA A 148 8.33 -2.37 18.46
C ALA A 148 7.06 -3.20 18.77
N GLY A 149 6.66 -4.12 17.90
CA GLY A 149 5.51 -5.01 18.08
C GLY A 149 4.16 -4.45 17.62
N GLN A 150 4.18 -3.45 16.75
CA GLN A 150 2.97 -2.92 16.11
C GLN A 150 2.34 -3.97 15.17
N TYR A 151 1.03 -4.18 15.29
CA TYR A 151 0.28 -5.10 14.43
C TYR A 151 -0.15 -4.44 13.13
N PHE A 152 -0.06 -5.21 12.04
CA PHE A 152 -0.42 -4.79 10.70
C PHE A 152 -1.47 -5.72 10.06
N VAL A 153 -2.45 -5.11 9.39
CA VAL A 153 -3.55 -5.76 8.66
C VAL A 153 -3.65 -5.21 7.23
N ALA A 154 -4.47 -5.83 6.38
CA ALA A 154 -4.63 -5.38 5.00
C ALA A 154 -5.56 -4.17 4.96
N GLU A 155 -5.36 -3.28 3.99
CA GLU A 155 -6.22 -2.10 3.80
C GLU A 155 -7.69 -2.50 3.62
N HIS A 156 -7.93 -3.60 2.91
CA HIS A 156 -9.26 -4.10 2.56
C HIS A 156 -9.82 -5.13 3.55
N ASP A 157 -9.18 -5.34 4.71
CA ASP A 157 -9.78 -6.16 5.77
C ASP A 157 -11.08 -5.50 6.27
N ASN A 158 -12.17 -6.26 6.21
CA ASN A 158 -13.49 -5.81 6.65
C ASN A 158 -13.66 -6.01 8.16
N ASP A 159 -14.74 -5.46 8.73
CA ASP A 159 -14.97 -5.50 10.18
C ASP A 159 -15.03 -6.93 10.75
N TYR A 160 -15.54 -7.89 9.98
CA TYR A 160 -15.56 -9.29 10.40
C TYR A 160 -14.14 -9.85 10.59
N VAL A 161 -13.24 -9.62 9.62
CA VAL A 161 -11.84 -10.04 9.74
C VAL A 161 -11.17 -9.33 10.91
N LEU A 162 -11.40 -8.02 11.07
CA LEU A 162 -10.82 -7.25 12.19
C LEU A 162 -11.32 -7.74 13.55
N ASP A 163 -12.59 -8.12 13.68
CA ASP A 163 -13.15 -8.72 14.89
C ASP A 163 -12.44 -10.03 15.23
N GLN A 164 -12.22 -10.91 14.24
CA GLN A 164 -11.50 -12.16 14.45
C GLN A 164 -10.05 -11.94 14.87
N VAL A 165 -9.34 -11.01 14.23
CA VAL A 165 -7.98 -10.62 14.61
C VAL A 165 -7.98 -10.13 16.07
N CYS A 166 -8.88 -9.24 16.43
CA CYS A 166 -8.94 -8.70 17.78
C CYS A 166 -9.32 -9.73 18.85
N GLN A 167 -10.18 -10.70 18.53
CA GLN A 167 -10.44 -11.83 19.42
C GLN A 167 -9.18 -12.67 19.65
N SER A 168 -8.44 -12.98 18.59
CA SER A 168 -7.16 -13.69 18.67
C SER A 168 -6.12 -12.93 19.49
N LEU A 169 -6.00 -11.62 19.27
CA LEU A 169 -5.05 -10.75 20.00
C LEU A 169 -5.39 -10.60 21.49
N ARG A 170 -6.68 -10.62 21.86
CA ARG A 170 -7.09 -10.64 23.27
C ARG A 170 -6.60 -11.87 24.02
N LEU A 171 -6.52 -13.03 23.37
CA LEU A 171 -5.93 -14.23 23.97
C LEU A 171 -4.43 -14.06 24.26
N ARG A 172 -3.79 -13.09 23.61
CA ARG A 172 -2.39 -12.70 23.81
C ARG A 172 -2.24 -11.49 24.75
N GLY A 173 -3.33 -11.03 25.36
CA GLY A 173 -3.35 -9.87 26.27
C GLY A 173 -3.36 -8.51 25.58
N VAL A 174 -3.56 -8.45 24.25
CA VAL A 174 -3.57 -7.21 23.47
C VAL A 174 -5.01 -6.73 23.29
N ASN A 175 -5.26 -5.45 23.57
CA ASN A 175 -6.59 -4.85 23.41
C ASN A 175 -6.68 -3.96 22.16
N CYS A 176 -7.68 -4.22 21.31
CA CYS A 176 -7.97 -3.44 20.11
C CYS A 176 -8.95 -2.27 20.32
N CYS A 177 -9.39 -2.02 21.57
CA CYS A 177 -10.35 -0.97 21.90
C CYS A 177 -9.85 0.43 21.51
#